data_AF-A0A2V6QPA4-F1
#
_entry.id   AF-A0A2V6QPA4-F1
#
_cell.length_a   1.000
_cell.length_b   1.000
_cell.length_c   1.000
_cell.angle_alpha   90.00
_cell.angle_beta   90.00
_cell.angle_gamma   90.00
#
_symmetry.space_group_name_H-M   'P 1'
#
loop_
_entity.id
_entity.type
_entity.pdbx_description
1 polymer ?
#
loop_
_entity_poly.entity_id
_entity_poly.type
_entity_poly.pdbx_seq_one_letter_code
_entity_poly.pdbx_strand_id
1 'polypeptide(L)' 'MKVAVALATLLLGADPAWADHGGPLRTAGWSPLTAALVFGGLALLAGMLVVVIVALLSRRDRPSS' A
#
# COMPACT_ATOMS: atom_id res chain seq x y z
N MET A 1 -1.13 -14.75 1.06
CA MET A 1 0.23 -15.00 1.60
C MET A 1 1.31 -14.26 0.81
N LYS A 2 1.42 -14.41 -0.51
CA LYS A 2 2.43 -13.71 -1.35
C LYS A 2 2.44 -12.18 -1.23
N VAL A 3 1.28 -11.53 -1.18
CA VAL A 3 1.18 -10.06 -1.02
C VAL A 3 1.64 -9.60 0.36
N ALA A 4 1.28 -10.34 1.42
CA ALA A 4 1.75 -10.04 2.78
C ALA A 4 3.26 -10.21 2.90
N VAL A 5 3.83 -11.22 2.22
CA VAL A 5 5.28 -11.43 2.14
C VAL A 5 5.94 -10.30 1.35
N ALA A 6 5.37 -9.88 0.21
CA ALA A 6 5.89 -8.77 -0.59
C ALA A 6 5.87 -7.43 0.18
N LEU A 7 4.80 -7.16 0.93
CA LEU A 7 4.69 -5.98 1.78
C LEU A 7 5.67 -6.03 2.95
N ALA A 8 5.81 -7.20 3.58
CA ALA A 8 6.81 -7.41 4.63
C ALA A 8 8.23 -7.20 4.10
N THR A 9 8.58 -7.73 2.93
CA THR A 9 9.90 -7.49 2.33
C THR A 9 10.14 -6.03 1.95
N LEU A 10 9.11 -5.29 1.54
CA LEU A 10 9.20 -3.85 1.28
C LEU A 10 9.48 -3.06 2.58
N LEU A 11 8.82 -3.45 3.67
CA LEU A 11 8.97 -2.83 4.99
C LEU A 11 10.33 -3.15 5.64
N LEU A 12 10.84 -4.38 5.46
CA LEU A 12 12.14 -4.79 6.00
C LEU A 12 13.35 -4.31 5.18
N GLY A 13 13.14 -3.89 3.93
CA GLY A 13 14.17 -3.33 3.05
C GLY A 13 14.28 -1.81 3.09
N ALA A 14 13.51 -1.15 3.95
CA ALA A 14 13.66 0.28 4.21
C ALA A 14 14.89 0.51 5.08
N ASP A 15 16.06 0.56 4.44
CA ASP A 15 17.28 1.12 5.04
C ASP A 15 16.93 2.52 5.60
N PRO A 16 17.40 2.89 6.80
CA PRO A 16 17.32 4.26 7.25
C PRO A 16 18.21 5.08 6.32
N ALA A 17 17.60 5.61 5.26
CA ALA A 17 18.17 6.72 4.52
C ALA A 17 18.20 7.89 5.50
N TRP A 18 19.28 7.96 6.29
CA TRP A 18 19.63 9.16 7.01
C TRP A 18 19.69 10.24 5.96
N ALA A 19 18.68 11.08 6.06
CA ALA A 19 18.66 12.39 5.54
C ALA A 19 20.01 13.08 5.81
N ASP A 20 20.98 12.98 4.90
CA ASP A 20 22.18 13.83 4.91
C ASP A 20 21.84 15.33 4.76
N HIS A 21 20.56 15.67 4.71
CA HIS A 21 20.06 17.01 4.93
C HIS A 21 20.08 17.33 6.44
N GLY A 22 21.18 17.94 6.89
CA GLY A 22 21.43 18.35 8.29
C GLY A 22 20.57 19.50 8.82
N GLY A 23 19.32 19.61 8.40
CA GLY A 23 18.38 20.63 8.84
C GLY A 23 17.02 20.05 9.24
N PRO A 24 16.17 20.81 9.95
CA PRO A 24 14.83 20.37 10.29
C PRO A 24 14.08 19.91 9.03
N LEU A 25 13.41 18.76 9.11
CA LEU A 25 12.42 18.34 8.12
C LEU A 25 11.49 19.54 7.89
N ARG A 26 11.54 20.13 6.69
CA ARG A 26 10.64 21.23 6.38
C ARG A 26 9.23 20.72 6.59
N THR A 27 8.41 21.45 7.35
CA THR A 27 6.95 21.27 7.42
C THR A 27 6.29 21.69 6.09
N ALA A 28 7.02 21.58 4.99
CA ALA A 28 6.51 21.83 3.65
C ALA A 28 5.45 20.75 3.39
N GLY A 29 4.23 21.19 3.10
CA GLY A 29 3.16 20.30 2.67
C GLY A 29 3.62 19.46 1.48
N TRP A 30 3.02 18.27 1.32
CA TRP A 30 3.33 17.40 0.20
C TRP A 30 3.13 18.11 -1.13
N SER A 31 4.00 17.81 -2.10
CA SER A 31 3.78 18.31 -3.46
C SER A 31 2.41 17.80 -3.97
N PRO A 32 1.71 18.56 -4.83
CA PRO A 32 0.44 18.12 -5.39
C PRO A 32 0.50 16.75 -6.05
N LEU A 33 1.62 16.46 -6.74
CA LEU A 33 1.86 15.16 -7.38
C LEU A 33 2.01 14.03 -6.33
N THR A 34 2.79 14.27 -5.28
CA THR A 34 2.97 13.28 -4.20
C THR A 34 1.65 12.97 -3.52
N ALA A 35 0.86 14.00 -3.20
CA ALA A 35 -0.47 13.82 -2.63
C ALA A 35 -1.37 13.01 -3.57
N ALA A 36 -1.43 13.36 -4.85
CA ALA A 36 -2.24 12.64 -5.84
C ALA A 36 -1.85 11.16 -5.95
N LEU A 37 -0.55 10.85 -5.97
CA LEU A 37 -0.07 9.47 -6.05
C LEU A 37 -0.40 8.67 -4.79
N VAL A 38 -0.24 9.25 -3.59
CA VAL A 38 -0.57 8.57 -2.34
C VAL A 38 -2.07 8.30 -2.24
N PHE A 39 -2.90 9.33 -2.41
CA PHE A 39 -4.36 9.16 -2.29
C PHE A 39 -4.93 8.31 -3.42
N GLY A 40 -4.49 8.51 -4.67
CA GLY A 40 -4.90 7.69 -5.80
C GLY A 40 -4.45 6.23 -5.65
N GLY A 41 -3.23 5.99 -5.20
CA GLY A 41 -2.72 4.65 -4.92
C GLY A 41 -3.50 3.94 -3.82
N LEU A 42 -3.78 4.64 -2.71
CA LEU A 42 -4.61 4.10 -1.62
C LEU A 42 -6.03 3.77 -2.09
N ALA A 43 -6.64 4.63 -2.92
CA ALA A 43 -7.95 4.37 -3.49
C ALA A 43 -7.97 3.11 -4.38
N LEU A 44 -6.97 2.94 -5.24
CA LEU A 44 -6.86 1.72 -6.06
C LEU A 44 -6.62 0.47 -5.21
N LEU A 45 -5.79 0.57 -4.18
CA LEU A 45 -5.53 -0.53 -3.26
C LEU A 45 -6.81 -0.95 -2.52
N ALA A 46 -7.60 0.01 -2.04
CA ALA A 46 -8.88 -0.25 -1.39
C ALA A 46 -9.87 -0.91 -2.35
N GLY A 47 -9.99 -0.41 -3.58
CA GLY A 47 -10.85 -1.00 -4.61
C GLY A 47 -10.44 -2.44 -4.95
N MET A 48 -9.14 -2.69 -5.12
CA MET A 48 -8.63 -4.04 -5.36
C MET A 48 -8.94 -4.99 -4.20
N LEU A 49 -8.83 -4.50 -2.95
CA LEU A 49 -9.12 -5.31 -1.77
C LEU A 49 -10.58 -5.76 -1.74
N VAL A 50 -11.53 -4.87 -2.07
CA VAL A 50 -12.96 -5.22 -2.15
C VAL A 50 -13.20 -6.33 -3.17
N VAL A 51 -12.64 -6.20 -4.38
CA VAL A 51 -12.77 -7.22 -5.44
C VAL A 51 -12.23 -8.57 -4.97
N VAL A 52 -11.07 -8.58 -4.32
CA VAL A 52 -10.46 -9.81 -3.79
C VAL A 52 -11.33 -10.43 -2.70
N ILE A 53 -11.85 -9.64 -1.76
CA ILE A 53 -12.72 -10.13 -0.69
C ILE A 53 -13.99 -10.76 -1.28
N VAL A 54 -14.66 -10.08 -2.21
CA VAL A 54 -15.85 -10.60 -2.87
C VAL A 54 -15.53 -11.89 -3.63
N ALA A 55 -14.45 -11.92 -4.41
CA ALA A 55 -14.04 -13.10 -5.16
C ALA A 55 -13.73 -14.30 -4.26
N LEU A 56 -13.13 -14.06 -3.09
CA LEU A 56 -12.85 -15.10 -2.10
C LEU A 56 -14.14 -15.60 -1.44
N LEU A 57 -15.04 -14.69 -1.04
CA LEU A 57 -16.31 -15.06 -0.41
C LEU A 57 -17.21 -15.84 -1.39
N SER A 58 -17.38 -15.35 -2.62
CA SER A 58 -18.15 -16.04 -3.66
C SER A 58 -17.57 -17.41 -4.05
N ARG A 59 -16.27 -17.66 -3.85
CA ARG A 59 -15.70 -19.00 -4.02
C ARG A 59 -16.06 -19.94 -2.86
N ARG A 60 -16.15 -19.43 -1.63
CA ARG A 60 -16.55 -20.22 -0.46
C ARG A 60 -18.02 -20.63 -0.51
N ASP A 61 -18.86 -19.79 -1.10
CA ASP A 61 -20.30 -20.04 -1.21
C ASP A 61 -20.68 -21.01 -2.34
N ARG A 62 -19.73 -21.45 -3.19
CA ARG A 62 -19.98 -22.51 -4.17
C ARG A 62 -19.88 -23.87 -3.47
N PRO A 63 -20.97 -24.64 -3.34
CA PRO A 63 -20.88 -25.99 -2.82
C PRO A 63 -20.05 -26.85 -3.79
N SER A 64 -19.13 -27.63 -3.24
CA SER A 64 -18.45 -28.70 -3.98
C SER A 64 -19.48 -29.78 -4.30
N SER A 65 -19.92 -29.83 -5.56
CA SER A 65 -20.58 -31.01 -6.13
C SER A 65 -19.59 -32.15 -6.32
#